data_AF-A0A6P3YVA9-F1
#
_entry.id   AF-A0A6P3YVA9-F1
#
_cell.length_a   1.000
_cell.length_b   1.000
_cell.length_c   1.000
_cell.angle_alpha   90.00
_cell.angle_beta   90.00
_cell.angle_gamma   90.00
#
_symmetry.space_group_name_H-M   'P 1'
#
loop_
_entity.id
_entity.type
_entity.pdbx_description
1 polymer ?
#
loop_
_entity_poly.entity_id
_entity_poly.type
_entity_poly.pdbx_seq_one_letter_code
_entity_poly.pdbx_strand_id
1 'polypeptide(L)'
;MCTECVEQKRDLVRSIPKNRKLSDLPKIHQPTLILWGEYDQVFPLELAHRLKMHLGENAVLVVIKNAGHALNVEKPKEFYKHLKCFLRGSHQVSPNTQSPSHQNHK
;
A
#
# COMPACT_ATOMS: atom_id res chain seq x y z
N MET A 1 -24.53 3.99 19.57
CA MET A 1 -23.18 3.38 19.55
C MET A 1 -22.54 3.62 20.90
N CYS A 2 -22.05 2.59 21.58
CA CYS A 2 -21.37 2.74 22.88
C CYS A 2 -20.07 3.53 22.71
N THR A 3 -20.03 4.74 23.28
CA THR A 3 -18.90 5.69 23.23
C THR A 3 -17.85 5.43 24.29
N GLU A 4 -18.14 4.61 25.29
CA GLU A 4 -17.28 4.33 26.45
C GLU A 4 -16.03 3.52 26.11
N CYS A 5 -16.02 2.83 24.95
CA CYS A 5 -14.93 1.93 24.55
C CYS A 5 -14.14 2.40 23.31
N VAL A 6 -14.27 3.67 22.91
CA VAL A 6 -13.69 4.15 21.64
C VAL A 6 -12.16 4.13 21.66
N GLU A 7 -11.52 4.57 22.76
CA GLU A 7 -10.06 4.56 22.88
C GLU A 7 -9.50 3.14 22.91
N GLN A 8 -10.12 2.24 23.68
CA GLN A 8 -9.71 0.83 23.74
C GLN A 8 -9.82 0.16 22.37
N LYS A 9 -10.87 0.47 21.60
CA LYS A 9 -11.02 -0.02 20.21
C LYS A 9 -9.93 0.54 19.30
N ARG A 10 -9.59 1.82 19.42
CA ARG A 10 -8.50 2.44 18.65
C ARG A 10 -7.16 1.79 18.98
N ASP A 11 -6.89 1.55 20.25
CA ASP A 11 -5.66 0.90 20.71
C ASP A 11 -5.55 -0.53 20.19
N LEU A 12 -6.67 -1.27 20.16
CA LEU A 12 -6.72 -2.59 19.56
C LEU A 12 -6.33 -2.53 18.08
N VAL A 13 -6.90 -1.60 17.30
CA VAL A 13 -6.53 -1.42 15.88
C VAL A 13 -5.06 -1.04 15.72
N ARG A 14 -4.55 -0.09 16.51
CA ARG A 14 -3.14 0.33 16.50
C ARG A 14 -2.17 -0.78 16.91
N SER A 15 -2.67 -1.82 17.59
CA SER A 15 -1.84 -2.95 18.00
C SER A 15 -1.61 -3.98 16.89
N ILE A 16 -2.48 -4.04 15.88
CA ILE A 16 -2.43 -5.01 14.76
C ILE A 16 -1.06 -5.04 14.06
N PRO A 17 -0.43 -3.91 13.68
CA PRO A 17 0.86 -3.95 12.99
C PRO A 17 2.05 -4.26 13.89
N LYS A 18 1.94 -4.14 15.23
CA LYS A 18 3.09 -4.11 16.16
C LYS A 18 3.95 -5.38 16.14
N ASN A 19 3.36 -6.54 15.89
CA ASN A 19 4.06 -7.83 15.95
C ASN A 19 4.42 -8.40 14.57
N ARG A 20 4.35 -7.60 13.50
CA ARG A 20 4.72 -8.06 12.16
C ARG A 20 6.14 -7.63 11.80
N LYS A 21 7.02 -8.60 11.56
CA LYS A 21 8.38 -8.36 11.07
C LYS A 21 8.45 -8.68 9.58
N LEU A 22 8.86 -7.70 8.77
CA LEU A 22 9.09 -7.90 7.33
C LEU A 22 10.18 -8.94 7.04
N SER A 23 11.12 -9.16 7.97
CA SER A 23 12.16 -10.19 7.86
C SER A 23 11.62 -11.61 7.78
N ASP A 24 10.39 -11.84 8.23
CA ASP A 24 9.79 -13.17 8.30
C ASP A 24 9.04 -13.52 7.01
N LEU A 25 8.95 -12.57 6.06
CA LEU A 25 8.30 -12.80 4.78
C LEU A 25 9.19 -13.63 3.86
N PRO A 26 8.64 -14.69 3.23
CA PRO A 26 9.37 -15.45 2.23
C PRO A 26 9.55 -14.62 0.96
N LYS A 27 10.58 -14.95 0.17
CA LYS A 27 10.73 -14.39 -1.17
C LYS A 27 9.57 -14.86 -2.06
N ILE A 28 8.82 -13.91 -2.59
CA ILE A 28 7.76 -14.17 -3.59
C ILE A 28 8.36 -13.91 -4.97
N HIS A 29 8.31 -14.92 -5.84
CA HIS A 29 8.87 -14.85 -7.19
C HIS A 29 7.82 -14.53 -8.25
N GLN A 30 6.54 -14.68 -7.91
CA GLN A 30 5.42 -14.38 -8.79
C GLN A 30 5.27 -12.87 -8.99
N PRO A 31 4.80 -12.41 -10.16
CA PRO A 31 4.36 -11.03 -10.34
C PRO A 31 3.40 -10.65 -9.23
N THR A 32 3.64 -9.50 -8.59
CA THR A 32 2.88 -9.07 -7.42
C THR A 32 2.41 -7.63 -7.61
N LEU A 33 1.10 -7.39 -7.47
CA LEU A 33 0.54 -6.05 -7.40
C LEU A 33 0.28 -5.70 -5.94
N ILE A 34 0.86 -4.59 -5.47
CA ILE A 34 0.58 -3.99 -4.17
C ILE A 34 -0.32 -2.77 -4.40
N LEU A 35 -1.54 -2.81 -3.88
CA LEU A 35 -2.47 -1.69 -3.87
C LEU A 35 -2.54 -1.11 -2.46
N TRP A 36 -2.35 0.20 -2.32
CA TRP A 36 -2.32 0.86 -1.01
C TRP A 36 -3.05 2.19 -1.04
N GLY A 37 -3.75 2.53 0.04
CA GLY A 37 -4.37 3.86 0.18
C GLY A 37 -3.36 4.90 0.66
N GLU A 38 -3.33 6.07 0.03
CA GLU A 38 -2.46 7.19 0.42
C GLU A 38 -2.58 7.59 1.90
N TYR A 39 -3.77 7.47 2.49
CA TYR A 39 -4.09 7.91 3.85
C TYR A 39 -4.45 6.74 4.79
N ASP A 40 -3.97 5.52 4.50
CA ASP A 40 -4.21 4.37 5.38
C ASP A 40 -3.64 4.62 6.80
N GLN A 41 -4.55 4.74 7.77
CA GLN A 41 -4.24 4.98 9.19
C GLN A 41 -4.05 3.68 9.99
N VAL A 42 -4.39 2.53 9.41
CA VAL A 42 -4.22 1.21 10.03
C VAL A 42 -2.84 0.66 9.68
N PHE A 43 -2.45 0.77 8.40
CA PHE A 43 -1.14 0.39 7.89
C PHE A 43 -0.51 1.57 7.14
N PRO A 44 0.36 2.34 7.81
CA PRO A 44 0.99 3.53 7.21
C PRO A 44 1.68 3.22 5.87
N LEU A 45 1.64 4.18 4.95
CA LEU A 45 2.16 4.05 3.58
C LEU A 45 3.63 3.59 3.51
N GLU A 46 4.44 3.91 4.53
CA GLU A 46 5.82 3.41 4.66
C GLU A 46 5.92 1.88 4.58
N LEU A 47 4.94 1.16 5.14
CA LEU A 47 4.89 -0.31 5.07
C LEU A 47 4.74 -0.81 3.64
N ALA A 48 4.01 -0.09 2.79
CA ALA A 48 3.85 -0.42 1.37
C ALA A 48 5.19 -0.32 0.63
N HIS A 49 5.95 0.75 0.90
CA HIS A 49 7.28 0.95 0.32
C HIS A 49 8.27 -0.10 0.81
N ARG A 50 8.26 -0.43 2.11
CA ARG A 50 9.10 -1.50 2.67
C ARG A 50 8.76 -2.86 2.07
N LEU A 51 7.49 -3.17 1.85
CA LEU A 51 7.05 -4.39 1.17
C LEU A 51 7.52 -4.40 -0.29
N LYS A 52 7.37 -3.30 -1.03
CA LYS A 52 7.86 -3.17 -2.41
C LYS A 52 9.38 -3.37 -2.49
N MET A 53 10.15 -2.82 -1.55
CA MET A 53 11.60 -3.04 -1.47
C MET A 53 11.93 -4.50 -1.21
N HIS A 54 11.22 -5.14 -0.27
CA HIS A 54 11.44 -6.56 0.06
C HIS A 54 11.14 -7.49 -1.12
N LEU A 55 10.06 -7.22 -1.87
CA LEU A 55 9.64 -8.04 -3.01
C LEU A 55 10.42 -7.75 -4.31
N GLY A 56 11.17 -6.66 -4.37
CA GLY A 56 12.01 -6.32 -5.51
C GLY A 56 11.23 -6.05 -6.80
N GLU A 57 11.83 -6.35 -7.93
CA GLU A 57 11.35 -5.97 -9.27
C GLU A 57 10.05 -6.67 -9.68
N ASN A 58 9.76 -7.86 -9.13
CA ASN A 58 8.53 -8.62 -9.40
C ASN A 58 7.28 -7.95 -8.83
N ALA A 59 7.44 -6.98 -7.93
CA ALA A 59 6.34 -6.24 -7.34
C ALA A 59 6.16 -4.87 -7.99
N VAL A 60 4.90 -4.48 -8.20
CA VAL A 60 4.49 -3.13 -8.58
C VAL A 60 3.66 -2.54 -7.46
N LEU A 61 4.04 -1.36 -6.97
CA LEU A 61 3.27 -0.62 -5.98
C LEU A 61 2.43 0.46 -6.67
N VAL A 62 1.14 0.47 -6.40
CA VAL A 62 0.22 1.53 -6.80
C VAL A 62 -0.41 2.13 -5.55
N VAL A 63 -0.15 3.41 -5.34
CA VAL A 63 -0.77 4.20 -4.27
C VAL A 63 -2.02 4.86 -4.83
N ILE A 64 -3.20 4.47 -4.30
CA ILE A 64 -4.47 5.07 -4.66
C ILE A 64 -4.63 6.38 -3.90
N LYS A 65 -4.64 7.48 -4.66
CA LYS A 65 -4.79 8.83 -4.15
C LYS A 65 -6.13 9.03 -3.46
N ASN A 66 -6.12 9.80 -2.37
CA ASN A 66 -7.32 10.14 -1.59
C ASN A 66 -8.12 8.90 -1.11
N ALA A 67 -7.42 7.85 -0.69
CA ALA A 67 -8.00 6.62 -0.15
C ALA A 67 -7.27 6.19 1.14
N GLY A 68 -8.02 5.64 2.10
CA GLY A 68 -7.52 5.04 3.33
C GLY A 68 -7.42 3.52 3.24
N HIS A 69 -7.67 2.86 4.37
CA HIS A 69 -7.49 1.42 4.52
C HIS A 69 -8.45 0.60 3.64
N ALA A 70 -9.71 1.05 3.49
CA ALA A 70 -10.73 0.35 2.73
C ALA A 70 -10.76 0.83 1.27
N LEU A 71 -9.58 0.94 0.63
CA LEU A 71 -9.42 1.53 -0.71
C LEU A 71 -10.30 0.89 -1.81
N ASN A 72 -10.67 -0.39 -1.66
CA ASN A 72 -11.60 -1.10 -2.54
C ASN A 72 -13.05 -0.61 -2.41
N VAL A 73 -13.44 -0.08 -1.26
CA VAL A 73 -14.76 0.53 -0.99
C VAL A 73 -14.73 2.03 -1.27
N GLU A 74 -13.65 2.71 -0.89
CA GLU A 74 -13.51 4.17 -1.03
C GLU A 74 -13.28 4.61 -2.48
N LYS A 75 -12.47 3.85 -3.24
CA LYS A 75 -12.11 4.12 -4.64
C LYS A 75 -12.29 2.88 -5.53
N PRO A 76 -13.51 2.32 -5.63
CA PRO A 76 -13.75 1.04 -6.30
C PRO A 76 -13.32 1.06 -7.76
N LYS A 77 -13.59 2.16 -8.49
CA LYS A 77 -13.24 2.29 -9.92
C LYS A 77 -11.73 2.17 -10.15
N GLU A 78 -10.92 2.89 -9.38
CA GLU A 78 -9.45 2.85 -9.50
C GLU A 78 -8.90 1.50 -9.04
N PHE A 79 -9.39 0.95 -7.93
CA PHE A 79 -9.03 -0.39 -7.46
C PHE A 79 -9.26 -1.44 -8.54
N TYR A 80 -10.48 -1.49 -9.10
CA TYR A 80 -10.83 -2.47 -10.14
C TYR A 80 -10.04 -2.29 -11.42
N LYS A 81 -9.72 -1.05 -11.81
CA LYS A 81 -8.88 -0.77 -12.97
C LYS A 81 -7.52 -1.44 -12.81
N HIS A 82 -6.81 -1.19 -11.70
CA HIS A 82 -5.49 -1.78 -11.47
C HIS A 82 -5.55 -3.30 -11.33
N LEU A 83 -6.55 -3.82 -10.59
CA LEU A 83 -6.74 -5.26 -10.42
C LEU A 83 -6.98 -5.96 -11.77
N LYS A 84 -7.89 -5.45 -12.61
CA LYS A 84 -8.19 -6.03 -13.92
C LYS A 84 -6.98 -5.95 -14.86
N CYS A 85 -6.25 -4.84 -14.86
CA CYS A 85 -5.02 -4.69 -15.66
C CYS A 85 -3.97 -5.75 -15.28
N PHE A 86 -3.80 -6.00 -13.98
CA PHE A 86 -2.87 -7.01 -13.48
C PHE A 86 -3.31 -8.43 -13.85
N LEU A 87 -4.58 -8.79 -13.61
CA LEU A 87 -5.10 -10.13 -13.89
C LEU A 87 -5.11 -10.48 -15.39
N ARG A 88 -5.20 -9.48 -16.27
CA ARG A 88 -5.12 -9.69 -17.74
C ARG A 88 -3.69 -9.87 -18.25
N GLY A 89 -2.66 -9.77 -17.39
CA GLY A 89 -1.26 -9.87 -17.80
C GLY A 89 -0.73 -8.66 -18.59
N SER A 90 -1.55 -7.62 -18.77
CA SER A 90 -1.15 -6.36 -19.40
C SER A 90 -0.26 -5.56 -18.45
N HIS A 91 1.04 -5.88 -18.42
CA HIS A 91 2.09 -5.17 -17.68
C HIS A 91 2.34 -3.77 -18.27
N GLN A 92 1.36 -2.89 -18.12
CA GLN A 92 1.52 -1.47 -18.41
C GLN A 92 1.08 -0.70 -17.16
N VAL A 93 1.94 -0.70 -16.14
CA VAL A 93 1.82 0.25 -15.04
C VAL A 93 2.92 1.28 -15.24
N SER A 94 2.58 2.38 -15.89
CA SER A 94 3.50 3.51 -16.04
C SER A 94 3.96 3.98 -14.64
N PRO A 95 5.27 4.05 -14.36
CA PRO A 95 5.77 4.55 -13.10
C PRO A 95 5.62 6.08 -13.08
N ASN A 96 4.46 6.57 -12.66
CA ASN A 96 4.32 7.99 -12.34
C ASN A 96 4.57 8.17 -10.84
N THR A 97 5.85 8.19 -10.47
CA THR A 97 6.29 8.76 -9.19
C THR A 97 7.49 9.64 -9.51
N GLN A 98 7.23 10.95 -9.54
CA GLN A 98 8.25 11.97 -9.60
C GLN A 98 9.14 11.86 -8.37
N SER A 99 10.41 11.52 -8.56
CA SER A 99 11.46 11.78 -7.59
C SER A 99 11.74 13.30 -7.58
N PRO A 100 11.98 13.92 -6.41
CA PRO A 100 12.34 15.34 -6.37
C PRO A 100 13.71 15.51 -7.02
N SER A 101 13.79 16.38 -8.02
CA SER A 101 15.05 16.81 -8.64
C SER A 101 15.90 17.54 -7.61
N HIS A 102 16.96 16.90 -7.11
CA HIS A 102 18.08 17.61 -6.52
C HIS A 102 18.80 18.37 -7.65
N GLN A 103 18.53 19.66 -7.79
CA GLN A 103 19.43 20.57 -8.48
C GLN A 103 20.50 21.01 -7.48
N ASN A 104 21.70 20.44 -7.61
CA ASN A 104 22.92 21.06 -7.15
C ASN A 104 23.27 22.17 -8.15
N HIS A 105 23.17 23.43 -7.74
CA HIS A 105 23.91 24.51 -8.36
C HIS A 105 24.98 25.01 -7.40
N LYS A 106 26.19 24.88 -7.94
CA LYS A 106 27.49 25.46 -7.61
C LYS A 106 27.47 26.80 -6.87
#